data_AF-A0A8B8GHN7-F1
#
_entry.id   AF-A0A8B8GHN7-F1
#
_cell.length_a   1.000
_cell.length_b   1.000
_cell.length_c   1.000
_cell.angle_alpha   90.00
_cell.angle_beta   90.00
_cell.angle_gamma   90.00
#
_symmetry.space_group_name_H-M   'P 1'
#
loop_
_entity.id
_entity.type
_entity.pdbx_description
1 polymer ?
#
loop_
_entity_poly.entity_id
_entity_poly.type
_entity_poly.pdbx_seq_one_letter_code
_entity_poly.pdbx_strand_id
1 'polypeptide(L)'
;MVLNIAMLILLSLDRTFLLQYATELLDFFVKNFDNIYGQQFVSHSVHALLHLCDDYYLFGPLDNCLAFGFENYMKKIKSNLRKNEKPLEQIVNRYYEKYEKCVINNSSNKPLMDNQPVSKHLHDNGPLVDNLTGPQYYTLMFKSLTIKIKKESDSFILTKNGEVVKCMNFVQKDGIIMLIKKKFNILLPYFEDPINSTIIDIFKIKKLSSRLKYWIIYNIKKKMMVLHHSGVSHAHYSYGHLNKF
;
A
#
# COMPACT_ATOMS: atom_id res chain seq x y z
N MET A 1 -7.89 -11.17 15.62
CA MET A 1 -8.32 -9.84 15.13
C MET A 1 -7.47 -8.71 15.71
N VAL A 2 -7.31 -8.68 17.04
CA VAL A 2 -6.45 -7.74 17.80
C VAL A 2 -5.05 -7.56 17.20
N LEU A 3 -4.28 -8.65 17.03
CA LEU A 3 -2.93 -8.59 16.46
C LEU A 3 -2.89 -7.91 15.09
N ASN A 4 -3.83 -8.25 14.20
CA ASN A 4 -3.88 -7.65 12.86
C ASN A 4 -4.10 -6.13 12.92
N ILE A 5 -4.93 -5.66 13.85
CA ILE A 5 -5.18 -4.21 14.01
C ILE A 5 -3.94 -3.51 14.56
N ALA A 6 -3.27 -4.10 15.56
CA ALA A 6 -2.01 -3.57 16.08
C ALA A 6 -0.94 -3.47 14.98
N MET A 7 -0.74 -4.54 14.21
CA MET A 7 0.20 -4.53 13.09
C MET A 7 -0.18 -3.47 12.05
N LEU A 8 -1.45 -3.33 11.70
CA LEU A 8 -1.90 -2.32 10.75
C LEU A 8 -1.59 -0.88 11.22
N ILE A 9 -1.70 -0.62 12.52
CA ILE A 9 -1.34 0.68 13.12
C ILE A 9 0.17 0.90 13.03
N LEU A 10 0.98 -0.07 13.49
CA LEU A 10 2.45 0.00 13.50
C LEU A 10 3.09 0.04 12.10
N LEU A 11 2.33 -0.37 11.09
CA LEU A 11 2.73 -0.29 9.69
C LEU A 11 2.35 1.06 9.05
N SER A 12 1.47 1.85 9.68
CA SER A 12 0.90 3.07 9.09
C SER A 12 1.48 4.34 9.72
N LEU A 13 2.19 5.15 8.94
CA LEU A 13 2.73 6.44 9.43
C LEU A 13 1.63 7.44 9.86
N ASP A 14 0.47 7.39 9.22
CA ASP A 14 -0.61 8.35 9.45
C ASP A 14 -1.48 8.02 10.69
N ARG A 15 -1.07 7.01 11.48
CA ARG A 15 -1.83 6.48 12.62
C ARG A 15 -1.05 6.51 13.93
N THR A 16 -0.06 7.40 14.04
CA THR A 16 0.76 7.57 15.24
C THR A 16 -0.06 7.86 16.49
N PHE A 17 -1.22 8.50 16.35
CA PHE A 17 -2.14 8.78 17.46
C PHE A 17 -2.75 7.50 18.09
N LEU A 18 -2.66 6.34 17.43
CA LEU A 18 -3.13 5.05 17.93
C LEU A 18 -1.99 4.17 18.49
N LEU A 19 -0.76 4.68 18.60
CA LEU A 19 0.38 3.84 19.03
C LEU A 19 0.17 3.25 20.42
N GLN A 20 -0.28 4.06 21.38
CA GLN A 20 -0.58 3.59 22.73
C GLN A 20 -1.63 2.46 22.71
N TYR A 21 -2.67 2.63 21.89
CA TYR A 21 -3.70 1.62 21.71
C TYR A 21 -3.14 0.34 21.05
N ALA A 22 -2.21 0.46 20.10
CA ALA A 22 -1.53 -0.70 19.53
C ALA A 22 -0.71 -1.46 20.58
N THR A 23 -0.05 -0.77 21.52
CA THR A 23 0.64 -1.39 22.65
C THR A 23 -0.31 -2.20 23.51
N GLU A 24 -1.45 -1.62 23.88
CA GLU A 24 -2.49 -2.29 24.67
C GLU A 24 -3.05 -3.52 23.94
N LEU A 25 -3.24 -3.44 22.62
CA LEU A 25 -3.68 -4.56 21.80
C LEU A 25 -2.64 -5.70 21.78
N LEU A 26 -1.35 -5.38 21.69
CA LEU A 26 -0.28 -6.38 21.72
C LEU A 26 -0.18 -7.05 23.10
N ASP A 27 -0.23 -6.26 24.17
CA ASP A 27 -0.29 -6.76 25.54
C ASP A 27 -1.48 -7.71 25.74
N PHE A 28 -2.67 -7.30 25.28
CA PHE A 28 -3.87 -8.12 25.36
C PHE A 28 -3.72 -9.41 24.55
N PHE A 29 -3.12 -9.34 23.36
CA PHE A 29 -2.91 -10.52 22.52
C PHE A 29 -1.94 -11.51 23.18
N VAL A 30 -0.81 -11.03 23.70
CA VAL A 30 0.21 -11.89 24.35
C VAL A 30 -0.36 -12.53 25.62
N LYS A 31 -1.10 -11.78 26.45
CA LYS A 31 -1.73 -12.31 27.68
C LYS A 31 -2.80 -13.37 27.43
N ASN A 32 -3.46 -13.34 26.27
CA ASN A 32 -4.51 -14.30 25.91
C ASN A 32 -4.04 -15.35 24.90
N PHE A 33 -2.76 -15.36 24.55
CA PHE A 33 -2.24 -16.22 23.50
C PHE A 33 -2.40 -17.71 23.84
N ASP A 34 -2.11 -18.06 25.08
CA ASP A 34 -2.27 -19.41 25.65
C ASP A 34 -3.71 -19.89 25.57
N ASN A 35 -4.69 -19.02 25.85
CA ASN A 35 -6.11 -19.33 25.79
C ASN A 35 -6.60 -19.54 24.34
N ILE A 36 -6.04 -18.81 23.37
CA ILE A 36 -6.49 -18.86 21.96
C ILE A 36 -5.82 -20.02 21.22
N TYR A 37 -4.53 -20.24 21.43
CA TYR A 37 -3.73 -21.18 20.64
C TYR A 37 -3.29 -22.42 21.42
N GLY A 38 -3.22 -22.34 22.75
CA GLY A 38 -2.72 -23.40 23.63
C GLY A 38 -1.35 -23.08 24.22
N GLN A 39 -1.15 -23.43 25.49
CA GLN A 39 0.08 -23.15 26.24
C GLN A 39 1.34 -23.74 25.58
N GLN A 40 1.21 -24.89 24.91
CA GLN A 40 2.30 -25.56 24.19
C GLN A 40 2.92 -24.73 23.07
N PHE A 41 2.22 -23.69 22.58
CA PHE A 41 2.73 -22.80 21.53
C PHE A 41 3.28 -21.47 22.07
N VAL A 42 3.21 -21.25 23.39
CA VAL A 42 3.79 -20.06 24.02
C VAL A 42 5.31 -20.15 23.93
N SER A 43 5.90 -19.20 23.20
CA SER A 43 7.35 -19.13 22.97
C SER A 43 7.84 -17.68 23.12
N HIS A 44 9.16 -17.51 23.20
CA HIS A 44 9.79 -16.18 23.23
C HIS A 44 9.38 -15.30 22.04
N SER A 45 9.08 -15.88 20.87
CA SER A 45 8.63 -15.14 19.70
C SER A 45 7.30 -14.40 19.93
N VAL A 46 6.43 -14.92 20.79
CA VAL A 46 5.17 -14.26 21.15
C VAL A 46 5.45 -13.07 22.07
N HIS A 47 6.36 -13.22 23.02
CA HIS A 47 6.75 -12.13 23.92
C HIS A 47 7.44 -10.98 23.16
N ALA A 48 8.23 -11.29 22.13
CA ALA A 48 8.90 -10.30 21.29
C ALA A 48 7.92 -9.31 20.63
N LEU A 49 6.64 -9.66 20.46
CA LEU A 49 5.62 -8.75 19.94
C LEU A 49 5.44 -7.51 20.80
N LEU A 50 5.70 -7.57 22.11
CA LEU A 50 5.56 -6.42 23.02
C LEU A 50 6.56 -5.31 22.71
N HIS A 51 7.71 -5.65 22.12
CA HIS A 51 8.77 -4.69 21.77
C HIS A 51 8.56 -3.99 20.43
N LEU A 52 7.57 -4.41 19.63
CA LEU A 52 7.33 -3.80 18.30
C LEU A 52 6.93 -2.32 18.40
N CYS A 53 6.29 -1.91 19.49
CA CYS A 53 5.99 -0.50 19.74
C CYS A 53 7.27 0.30 20.01
N ASP A 54 8.22 -0.26 20.79
CA ASP A 54 9.52 0.37 21.05
C ASP A 54 10.31 0.53 19.74
N ASP A 55 10.31 -0.51 18.89
CA ASP A 55 10.91 -0.45 17.55
C ASP A 55 10.27 0.64 16.68
N TYR A 56 8.95 0.83 16.78
CA TYR A 56 8.26 1.90 16.06
C TYR A 56 8.73 3.28 16.54
N TYR A 57 8.90 3.49 17.84
CA TYR A 57 9.41 4.75 18.38
C TYR A 57 10.83 5.06 17.91
N LEU A 58 11.67 4.04 17.72
CA LEU A 58 13.05 4.19 17.27
C LEU A 58 13.18 4.36 15.74
N PHE A 59 12.45 3.57 14.96
CA PHE A 59 12.66 3.44 13.51
C PHE A 59 11.48 3.93 12.65
N GLY A 60 10.36 4.29 13.28
CA GLY A 60 9.10 4.65 12.61
C GLY A 60 8.31 3.42 12.17
N PRO A 61 7.51 3.51 11.08
CA PRO A 61 6.73 2.38 10.58
C PRO A 61 7.58 1.11 10.43
N LEU A 62 7.02 -0.04 10.83
CA LEU A 62 7.79 -1.29 10.89
C LEU A 62 8.47 -1.65 9.56
N ASP A 63 7.92 -1.24 8.41
CA ASP A 63 8.57 -1.37 7.10
C ASP A 63 10.05 -0.93 7.08
N ASN A 64 10.41 0.06 7.90
CA ASN A 64 11.77 0.58 8.00
C ASN A 64 12.73 -0.37 8.73
N CYS A 65 12.22 -1.26 9.58
CA CYS A 65 13.02 -2.24 10.33
C CYS A 65 12.82 -3.68 9.84
N LEU A 66 12.00 -3.92 8.81
CA LEU A 66 11.80 -5.25 8.24
C LEU A 66 13.04 -5.75 7.47
N ALA A 67 13.42 -7.00 7.72
CA ALA A 67 14.54 -7.65 7.03
C ALA A 67 14.25 -8.02 5.56
N PHE A 68 13.03 -7.85 5.04
CA PHE A 68 12.65 -8.31 3.69
C PHE A 68 13.52 -7.71 2.57
N GLY A 69 13.88 -6.43 2.68
CA GLY A 69 14.80 -5.79 1.71
C GLY A 69 16.18 -6.46 1.72
N PHE A 70 16.67 -6.78 2.91
CA PHE A 70 17.94 -7.48 3.12
C PHE A 70 17.86 -8.92 2.62
N GLU A 71 16.82 -9.69 2.94
CA GLU A 71 16.64 -11.07 2.50
C GLU A 71 16.59 -11.20 0.97
N ASN A 72 15.85 -10.29 0.32
CA ASN A 72 15.78 -10.23 -1.14
C ASN A 72 17.15 -9.93 -1.75
N TYR A 73 17.92 -9.01 -1.16
CA TYR A 73 19.27 -8.71 -1.61
C TYR A 73 20.26 -9.85 -1.30
N MET A 74 20.10 -10.54 -0.18
CA MET A 74 20.93 -11.67 0.22
C MET A 74 20.88 -12.80 -0.81
N LYS A 75 19.73 -13.04 -1.46
CA LYS A 75 19.63 -13.97 -2.60
C LYS A 75 20.59 -13.61 -3.73
N LYS A 76 20.70 -12.31 -4.05
CA LYS A 76 21.63 -11.80 -5.07
C LYS A 76 23.09 -11.98 -4.64
N ILE A 77 23.41 -11.70 -3.38
CA ILE A 77 24.75 -11.96 -2.83
C ILE A 77 25.09 -13.44 -2.92
N LYS A 78 24.17 -14.34 -2.54
CA LYS A 78 24.37 -15.78 -2.60
C LYS A 78 24.55 -16.29 -4.02
N SER A 79 23.79 -15.79 -5.00
CA SER A 79 24.02 -16.13 -6.43
C SER A 79 25.38 -15.65 -6.94
N ASN A 80 25.94 -14.61 -6.31
CA ASN A 80 27.27 -14.10 -6.61
C ASN A 80 28.39 -14.98 -6.03
N LEU A 81 28.08 -16.03 -5.26
CA LEU A 81 29.04 -17.01 -4.77
C LEU A 81 28.96 -18.27 -5.64
N ARG A 82 30.09 -18.77 -6.13
CA ARG A 82 30.16 -20.01 -6.93
C ARG A 82 30.75 -21.17 -6.14
N LYS A 83 31.73 -20.88 -5.29
CA LYS A 83 32.41 -21.82 -4.39
C LYS A 83 32.52 -21.19 -3.01
N ASN A 84 32.66 -22.02 -1.97
CA ASN A 84 32.79 -21.56 -0.58
C ASN A 84 34.16 -20.93 -0.27
N GLU A 85 35.12 -21.01 -1.20
CA GLU A 85 36.45 -20.42 -1.06
C GLU A 85 36.43 -18.91 -1.30
N LYS A 86 37.06 -18.15 -0.40
CA LYS A 86 37.24 -16.69 -0.52
C LYS A 86 35.94 -15.94 -0.91
N PRO A 87 34.84 -16.09 -0.15
CA PRO A 87 33.54 -15.56 -0.53
C PRO A 87 33.52 -14.03 -0.67
N LEU A 88 34.26 -13.32 0.19
CA LEU A 88 34.36 -11.87 0.13
C LEU A 88 35.02 -11.40 -1.18
N GLU A 89 36.14 -12.01 -1.57
CA GLU A 89 36.86 -11.68 -2.81
C GLU A 89 35.99 -11.94 -4.04
N GLN A 90 35.26 -13.07 -4.06
CA GLN A 90 34.31 -13.36 -5.14
C GLN A 90 33.22 -12.29 -5.27
N ILE A 91 32.67 -11.82 -4.14
CA ILE A 91 31.64 -10.78 -4.15
C ILE A 91 32.19 -9.45 -4.64
N VAL A 92 33.37 -9.04 -4.15
CA VAL A 92 34.03 -7.79 -4.54
C VAL A 92 34.33 -7.79 -6.04
N ASN A 93 34.95 -8.86 -6.56
CA ASN A 93 35.27 -8.96 -7.99
C ASN A 93 34.01 -8.90 -8.87
N ARG A 94 32.94 -9.63 -8.51
CA ARG A 94 31.66 -9.55 -9.24
C ARG A 94 30.97 -8.20 -9.12
N TYR A 95 31.19 -7.46 -8.04
CA TYR A 95 30.67 -6.11 -7.89
C TYR A 95 31.37 -5.15 -8.87
N TYR A 96 32.71 -5.20 -8.95
CA TYR A 96 33.49 -4.42 -9.91
C TYR A 96 33.11 -4.74 -11.36
N GLU A 97 33.01 -6.03 -11.74
CA GLU A 97 32.57 -6.44 -13.08
C GLU A 97 31.20 -5.85 -13.49
N LYS A 98 30.25 -5.77 -12.55
CA LYS A 98 28.93 -5.18 -12.79
C LYS A 98 28.99 -3.66 -12.88
N TYR A 99 29.79 -3.03 -12.05
CA TYR A 99 29.97 -1.58 -12.03
C TYR A 99 30.54 -1.08 -13.36
N GLU A 100 31.61 -1.70 -13.86
CA GLU A 100 32.22 -1.30 -15.15
C GLU A 100 31.25 -1.46 -16.32
N LYS A 101 30.49 -2.55 -16.37
CA LYS A 101 29.43 -2.75 -17.38
C LYS A 101 28.34 -1.68 -17.33
N CYS A 102 27.98 -1.19 -16.14
CA CYS A 102 26.97 -0.15 -15.97
C CYS A 102 27.47 1.23 -16.41
N VAL A 103 28.72 1.57 -16.12
CA VAL A 103 29.33 2.85 -16.53
C VAL A 103 29.40 2.95 -18.06
N ILE A 104 29.70 1.83 -18.74
CA ILE A 104 29.77 1.78 -20.22
C ILE A 104 28.38 1.95 -20.87
N ASN A 105 27.29 1.54 -20.21
CA ASN A 105 25.93 1.55 -20.76
C ASN A 105 25.08 2.77 -20.38
N ASN A 106 25.55 3.63 -19.47
CA ASN A 106 24.77 4.76 -18.92
C ASN A 106 25.04 6.10 -19.63
N SER A 107 25.03 6.11 -20.97
CA SER A 107 24.90 7.35 -21.77
C SER A 107 23.44 7.82 -21.93
N SER A 108 22.50 7.21 -21.21
CA SER A 108 21.11 7.68 -21.14
C SER A 108 20.78 8.15 -19.73
N ASN A 109 20.83 9.48 -19.55
CA ASN A 109 20.30 10.17 -18.38
C ASN A 109 18.87 9.72 -18.11
N LYS A 110 18.65 8.89 -17.09
CA LYS A 110 17.31 8.68 -16.55
C LYS A 110 16.90 9.98 -15.86
N PRO A 111 15.82 10.67 -16.30
CA PRO A 111 15.37 11.86 -15.61
C PRO A 111 15.02 11.49 -14.17
N LEU A 112 15.46 12.34 -13.23
CA LEU A 112 14.98 12.38 -11.87
C LEU A 112 13.45 12.37 -11.93
N MET A 113 12.81 11.33 -11.41
CA MET A 113 11.34 11.25 -11.38
C MET A 113 10.81 12.43 -10.57
N ASP A 114 10.22 13.40 -11.25
CA ASP A 114 9.37 14.41 -10.62
C ASP A 114 8.29 13.72 -9.79
N ASN A 115 7.99 14.27 -8.62
CA ASN A 115 6.94 13.77 -7.73
C ASN A 115 5.52 13.91 -8.31
N GLN A 116 5.37 14.32 -9.58
CA GLN A 116 4.08 14.54 -10.21
C GLN A 116 3.47 13.23 -10.75
N PRO A 117 2.15 13.05 -10.62
CA PRO A 117 1.46 11.91 -11.21
C PRO A 117 1.53 11.90 -12.73
N VAL A 118 1.77 10.73 -13.31
CA VAL A 118 1.85 10.52 -14.76
C VAL A 118 0.71 9.63 -15.23
N SER A 119 -0.09 10.14 -16.17
CA SER A 119 -1.11 9.36 -16.88
C SER A 119 -0.48 8.57 -18.02
N LYS A 120 -0.83 7.28 -18.14
CA LYS A 120 -0.32 6.37 -19.19
C LYS A 120 -1.45 5.60 -19.87
N HIS A 121 -1.15 5.11 -21.08
CA HIS A 121 -2.06 4.35 -21.94
C HIS A 121 -3.28 5.16 -22.36
N LEU A 122 -3.06 6.03 -23.36
CA LEU A 122 -4.09 6.86 -23.98
C LEU A 122 -5.24 6.01 -24.53
N HIS A 123 -6.46 6.52 -24.42
CA HIS A 123 -7.64 5.99 -25.09
C HIS A 123 -8.73 7.05 -25.28
N ASP A 124 -9.80 6.64 -25.92
CA ASP A 124 -10.99 7.41 -26.31
C ASP A 124 -12.30 6.76 -25.82
N ASN A 125 -12.27 5.45 -25.55
CA ASN A 125 -13.46 4.64 -25.19
C ASN A 125 -13.92 4.73 -23.73
N GLY A 126 -13.46 5.74 -22.97
CA GLY A 126 -13.83 5.89 -21.57
C GLY A 126 -15.09 6.73 -21.36
N PRO A 127 -15.80 6.54 -20.23
CA PRO A 127 -16.92 7.39 -19.91
C PRO A 127 -16.44 8.83 -19.65
N LEU A 128 -17.18 9.80 -20.19
CA LEU A 128 -17.00 11.23 -19.92
C LEU A 128 -18.22 11.76 -19.16
N VAL A 129 -18.03 12.86 -18.43
CA VAL A 129 -19.11 13.62 -17.78
C VAL A 129 -19.29 14.90 -18.58
N ASP A 130 -20.53 15.40 -18.67
CA ASP A 130 -20.85 16.63 -19.39
C ASP A 130 -19.86 17.76 -19.02
N ASN A 131 -19.29 18.42 -20.03
CA ASN A 131 -18.27 19.48 -19.96
C ASN A 131 -16.80 19.05 -19.75
N LEU A 132 -16.49 17.75 -19.68
CA LEU A 132 -15.12 17.25 -19.71
C LEU A 132 -14.71 16.77 -21.11
N THR A 133 -13.79 17.51 -21.72
CA THR A 133 -13.09 17.13 -22.95
C THR A 133 -11.59 17.11 -22.69
N GLY A 134 -10.89 16.16 -23.30
CA GLY A 134 -9.45 16.00 -23.15
C GLY A 134 -8.99 14.56 -23.40
N PRO A 135 -7.67 14.32 -23.53
CA PRO A 135 -7.13 12.98 -23.66
C PRO A 135 -7.45 12.14 -22.41
N GLN A 136 -7.83 10.88 -22.64
CA GLN A 136 -8.22 9.94 -21.60
C GLN A 136 -7.17 8.83 -21.43
N TYR A 137 -7.05 8.27 -20.23
CA TYR A 137 -6.00 7.32 -19.89
C TYR A 137 -6.50 6.17 -19.01
N TYR A 138 -5.93 4.98 -19.21
CA TYR A 138 -6.29 3.79 -18.42
C TYR A 138 -5.55 3.71 -17.07
N THR A 139 -4.38 4.34 -16.98
CA THR A 139 -3.48 4.16 -15.84
C THR A 139 -3.00 5.51 -15.33
N LEU A 140 -3.01 5.65 -14.00
CA LEU A 140 -2.42 6.76 -13.28
C LEU A 140 -1.28 6.24 -12.41
N MET A 141 -0.06 6.72 -12.66
CA MET A 141 1.15 6.33 -11.95
C MET A 141 1.63 7.46 -11.05
N PHE A 142 1.86 7.14 -9.78
CA PHE A 142 2.63 7.95 -8.85
C PHE A 142 3.97 7.27 -8.58
N LYS A 143 4.85 7.93 -7.84
CA LYS A 143 6.18 7.40 -7.49
C LYS A 143 6.11 6.02 -6.86
N SER A 144 5.16 5.84 -5.94
CA SER A 144 5.02 4.61 -5.18
C SER A 144 3.81 3.80 -5.61
N LEU A 145 2.84 4.33 -6.38
CA LEU A 145 1.58 3.63 -6.57
C LEU A 145 1.05 3.71 -7.99
N THR A 146 0.25 2.73 -8.38
CA THR A 146 -0.38 2.72 -9.70
C THR A 146 -1.84 2.34 -9.57
N ILE A 147 -2.70 3.15 -10.18
CA ILE A 147 -4.15 2.96 -10.26
C ILE A 147 -4.47 2.60 -11.70
N LYS A 148 -5.14 1.47 -11.92
CA LYS A 148 -5.47 0.95 -13.25
C LYS A 148 -6.97 0.73 -13.33
N ILE A 149 -7.64 1.35 -14.29
CA ILE A 149 -9.10 1.20 -14.42
C ILE A 149 -9.51 -0.13 -15.07
N LYS A 150 -8.64 -0.73 -15.90
CA LYS A 150 -8.91 -2.05 -16.51
C LYS A 150 -8.80 -3.23 -15.53
N LYS A 151 -8.11 -3.03 -14.40
CA LYS A 151 -7.91 -4.07 -13.39
C LYS A 151 -8.73 -3.74 -12.16
N GLU A 152 -9.77 -4.52 -11.92
CA GLU A 152 -10.77 -4.27 -10.86
C GLU A 152 -10.11 -3.99 -9.50
N SER A 153 -9.17 -4.85 -9.09
CA SER A 153 -8.47 -4.74 -7.79
C SER A 153 -7.67 -3.44 -7.61
N ASP A 154 -7.29 -2.78 -8.71
CA ASP A 154 -6.46 -1.57 -8.72
C ASP A 154 -7.27 -0.30 -9.01
N SER A 155 -8.60 -0.42 -9.11
CA SER A 155 -9.49 0.65 -9.57
C SER A 155 -10.15 1.43 -8.42
N PHE A 156 -9.86 1.11 -7.16
CA PHE A 156 -10.53 1.74 -6.01
C PHE A 156 -9.61 2.66 -5.21
N ILE A 157 -10.18 3.75 -4.70
CA ILE A 157 -9.48 4.70 -3.84
C ILE A 157 -10.38 5.20 -2.71
N LEU A 158 -9.75 5.72 -1.67
CA LEU A 158 -10.35 6.50 -0.60
C LEU A 158 -9.99 7.96 -0.82
N THR A 159 -10.98 8.83 -0.65
CA THR A 159 -10.83 10.27 -0.83
C THR A 159 -10.61 10.99 0.50
N LYS A 160 -10.10 12.22 0.47
CA LYS A 160 -9.88 13.00 1.71
C LYS A 160 -11.18 13.28 2.47
N ASN A 161 -12.31 13.27 1.77
CA ASN A 161 -13.65 13.40 2.36
C ASN A 161 -14.21 12.09 2.94
N GLY A 162 -13.42 11.00 2.98
CA GLY A 162 -13.85 9.72 3.53
C GLY A 162 -14.74 8.87 2.61
N GLU A 163 -14.96 9.27 1.35
CA GLU A 163 -15.71 8.46 0.39
C GLU A 163 -14.81 7.39 -0.27
N VAL A 164 -15.29 6.15 -0.34
CA VAL A 164 -14.72 5.07 -1.15
C VAL A 164 -15.33 5.09 -2.55
N VAL A 165 -14.48 5.11 -3.57
CA VAL A 165 -14.90 5.29 -4.96
C VAL A 165 -14.16 4.35 -5.91
N LYS A 166 -14.82 4.01 -7.00
CA LYS A 166 -14.26 3.29 -8.15
C LYS A 166 -13.89 4.27 -9.25
N CYS A 167 -12.63 4.26 -9.66
CA CYS A 167 -12.08 4.99 -10.78
C CYS A 167 -12.58 4.37 -12.09
N MET A 168 -13.22 5.19 -12.92
CA MET A 168 -13.80 4.78 -14.20
C MET A 168 -13.00 5.31 -15.39
N ASN A 169 -12.31 6.44 -15.21
CA ASN A 169 -11.50 7.06 -16.26
C ASN A 169 -10.55 8.13 -15.67
N PHE A 170 -9.45 8.43 -16.37
CA PHE A 170 -8.59 9.57 -16.08
C PHE A 170 -8.56 10.49 -17.30
N VAL A 171 -8.84 11.78 -17.12
CA VAL A 171 -8.90 12.76 -18.22
C VAL A 171 -7.97 13.92 -17.89
N GLN A 172 -7.15 14.35 -18.84
CA GLN A 172 -6.32 15.53 -18.65
C GLN A 172 -6.97 16.74 -19.33
N LYS A 173 -7.20 17.81 -18.58
CA LYS A 173 -7.79 19.06 -19.07
C LYS A 173 -7.02 20.24 -18.48
N ASP A 174 -6.57 21.16 -19.33
CA ASP A 174 -5.82 22.37 -18.94
C ASP A 174 -4.58 22.05 -18.06
N GLY A 175 -3.89 20.95 -18.37
CA GLY A 175 -2.72 20.49 -17.61
C GLY A 175 -3.03 19.78 -16.30
N ILE A 176 -4.30 19.70 -15.88
CA ILE A 176 -4.74 19.05 -14.63
C ILE A 176 -5.32 17.67 -14.92
N ILE A 177 -4.96 16.68 -14.10
CA ILE A 177 -5.54 15.34 -14.15
C ILE A 177 -6.86 15.31 -13.36
N MET A 178 -7.92 14.96 -14.07
CA MET A 178 -9.28 14.79 -13.56
C MET A 178 -9.62 13.30 -13.51
N LEU A 179 -10.11 12.86 -12.36
CA LEU A 179 -10.55 11.49 -12.11
C LEU A 179 -12.07 11.41 -12.30
N ILE A 180 -12.54 10.58 -13.23
CA ILE A 180 -13.95 10.21 -13.35
C ILE A 180 -14.20 8.94 -12.54
N LYS A 181 -15.27 8.94 -11.75
CA LYS A 181 -15.50 7.92 -10.72
C LYS A 181 -16.98 7.65 -10.44
N LYS A 182 -17.23 6.51 -9.80
CA LYS A 182 -18.50 6.16 -9.15
C LYS A 182 -18.25 5.99 -7.66
N LYS A 183 -19.11 6.53 -6.81
CA LYS A 183 -18.99 6.38 -5.35
C LYS A 183 -19.87 5.26 -4.81
N PHE A 184 -19.45 4.65 -3.71
CA PHE A 184 -20.35 3.82 -2.91
C PHE A 184 -21.23 4.72 -2.04
N ASN A 185 -22.54 4.46 -2.05
CA ASN A 185 -23.50 5.27 -1.30
C ASN A 185 -23.63 4.82 0.16
N ILE A 186 -23.27 3.56 0.47
CA ILE A 186 -23.32 3.01 1.81
C ILE A 186 -21.91 2.60 2.20
N LEU A 187 -21.41 3.22 3.27
CA LEU A 187 -20.19 2.86 3.97
C LEU A 187 -20.57 2.60 5.43
N LEU A 188 -20.27 1.41 5.93
CA LEU A 188 -20.50 1.00 7.31
C LEU A 188 -19.20 0.45 7.90
N PRO A 189 -19.03 0.44 9.24
CA PRO A 189 -17.96 -0.32 9.86
C PRO A 189 -18.06 -1.80 9.43
N TYR A 190 -16.91 -2.40 9.13
CA TYR A 190 -16.80 -3.84 8.94
C TYR A 190 -16.86 -4.58 10.29
N PHE A 191 -16.32 -3.96 11.34
CA PHE A 191 -16.40 -4.39 12.73
C PHE A 191 -16.33 -3.18 13.66
N GLU A 192 -16.84 -3.33 14.87
CA GLU A 192 -16.82 -2.30 15.92
C GLU A 192 -15.85 -2.63 17.06
N ASP A 193 -15.62 -3.92 17.31
CA ASP A 193 -14.66 -4.41 18.29
C ASP A 193 -13.39 -4.97 17.61
N PRO A 194 -12.20 -4.74 18.17
CA PRO A 194 -11.90 -3.97 19.38
C PRO A 194 -11.92 -2.44 19.16
N ILE A 195 -11.95 -1.99 17.90
CA ILE A 195 -12.03 -0.58 17.49
C ILE A 195 -12.94 -0.47 16.27
N ASN A 196 -13.65 0.66 16.13
CA ASN A 196 -14.43 0.93 14.94
C ASN A 196 -13.53 0.90 13.69
N SER A 197 -13.80 -0.03 12.79
CA SER A 197 -12.93 -0.31 11.64
C SER A 197 -12.79 0.88 10.68
N THR A 198 -13.72 1.83 10.70
CA THR A 198 -13.66 3.04 9.86
C THR A 198 -12.48 3.94 10.25
N ILE A 199 -12.05 3.93 11.52
CA ILE A 199 -10.89 4.67 12.02
C ILE A 199 -9.60 4.20 11.32
N ILE A 200 -9.54 2.90 11.00
CA ILE A 200 -8.43 2.27 10.29
C ILE A 200 -8.70 2.07 8.80
N ASP A 201 -9.59 2.89 8.23
CA ASP A 201 -9.98 2.92 6.82
C ASP A 201 -10.42 1.53 6.29
N ILE A 202 -11.20 0.78 7.09
CA ILE A 202 -11.82 -0.49 6.67
C ILE A 202 -13.33 -0.34 6.72
N PHE A 203 -14.00 -0.64 5.60
CA PHE A 203 -15.42 -0.40 5.42
C PHE A 203 -16.13 -1.59 4.82
N LYS A 204 -17.37 -1.83 5.25
CA LYS A 204 -18.36 -2.60 4.52
C LYS A 204 -19.05 -1.67 3.53
N ILE A 205 -18.94 -1.95 2.24
CA ILE A 205 -19.41 -1.07 1.17
C ILE A 205 -20.57 -1.68 0.41
N LYS A 206 -21.59 -0.86 0.10
CA LYS A 206 -22.74 -1.28 -0.70
C LYS A 206 -23.21 -0.16 -1.64
N LYS A 207 -23.98 -0.56 -2.66
CA LYS A 207 -24.64 0.32 -3.64
C LYS A 207 -23.66 1.28 -4.33
N LEU A 208 -22.97 0.78 -5.35
CA LEU A 208 -22.20 1.65 -6.25
C LEU A 208 -23.16 2.57 -7.02
N SER A 209 -22.91 3.87 -6.98
CA SER A 209 -23.71 4.88 -7.69
C SER A 209 -23.70 4.61 -9.20
N SER A 210 -24.86 4.76 -9.85
CA SER A 210 -24.97 4.77 -11.31
C SER A 210 -24.40 6.05 -11.91
N ARG A 211 -24.55 7.18 -11.21
CA ARG A 211 -24.09 8.50 -11.64
C ARG A 211 -22.56 8.60 -11.58
N LEU A 212 -21.99 9.08 -12.68
CA LEU A 212 -20.59 9.46 -12.78
C LEU A 212 -20.39 10.86 -12.19
N LYS A 213 -19.29 11.03 -11.48
CA LYS A 213 -18.79 12.33 -11.03
C LYS A 213 -17.31 12.40 -11.33
N TYR A 214 -16.78 13.61 -11.42
CA TYR A 214 -15.35 13.81 -11.58
C TYR A 214 -14.78 14.66 -10.44
N TRP A 215 -13.51 14.47 -10.09
CA TRP A 215 -12.75 15.31 -9.16
C TRP A 215 -11.32 15.52 -9.65
N ILE A 216 -10.67 16.55 -9.11
CA ILE A 216 -9.25 16.80 -9.30
C ILE A 216 -8.43 15.75 -8.52
N ILE A 217 -7.30 15.34 -9.09
CA ILE A 217 -6.37 14.35 -8.52
C ILE A 217 -5.94 14.60 -7.07
N TYR A 218 -5.90 15.85 -6.60
CA TYR A 218 -5.46 16.19 -5.24
C TYR A 218 -6.40 15.73 -4.12
N ASN A 219 -7.60 15.23 -4.45
CA ASN A 219 -8.56 14.73 -3.48
C ASN A 219 -8.38 13.23 -3.14
N ILE A 220 -7.37 12.57 -3.70
CA ILE A 220 -7.08 11.18 -3.36
C ILE A 220 -6.34 11.14 -2.01
N LYS A 221 -6.81 10.28 -1.09
CA LYS A 221 -6.19 10.02 0.21
C LYS A 221 -5.33 8.76 0.16
N LYS A 222 -5.93 7.61 -0.24
CA LYS A 222 -5.31 6.28 -0.22
C LYS A 222 -5.83 5.41 -1.37
N LYS A 223 -5.03 4.45 -1.85
CA LYS A 223 -5.55 3.35 -2.67
C LYS A 223 -6.27 2.33 -1.80
N MET A 224 -7.36 1.77 -2.30
CA MET A 224 -8.18 0.80 -1.60
C MET A 224 -8.24 -0.51 -2.39
N MET A 225 -8.33 -1.62 -1.66
CA MET A 225 -8.63 -2.94 -2.22
C MET A 225 -10.06 -3.32 -1.84
N VAL A 226 -10.87 -3.66 -2.82
CA VAL A 226 -12.23 -4.18 -2.59
C VAL A 226 -12.23 -5.69 -2.74
N LEU A 227 -12.71 -6.37 -1.70
CA LEU A 227 -12.85 -7.82 -1.62
C LEU A 227 -14.33 -8.19 -1.60
N HIS A 228 -14.70 -9.18 -2.39
CA HIS A 228 -16.06 -9.73 -2.43
C HIS A 228 -16.06 -11.10 -1.77
N HIS A 229 -16.82 -11.26 -0.68
CA HIS A 229 -16.96 -12.53 0.01
C HIS A 229 -18.40 -12.73 0.47
N SER A 230 -18.99 -13.87 0.14
CA SER A 230 -20.34 -14.28 0.59
C SER A 230 -21.42 -13.23 0.35
N GLY A 231 -21.41 -12.59 -0.84
CA GLY A 231 -22.38 -11.57 -1.24
C GLY A 231 -22.17 -10.18 -0.60
N VAL A 232 -21.11 -9.99 0.18
CA VAL A 232 -20.76 -8.72 0.81
C VAL A 232 -19.42 -8.21 0.28
N SER A 233 -19.38 -6.91 -0.01
CA SER A 233 -18.18 -6.22 -0.47
C SER A 233 -17.53 -5.45 0.69
N HIS A 234 -16.22 -5.60 0.84
CA HIS A 234 -15.43 -4.95 1.88
C HIS A 234 -14.30 -4.16 1.23
N ALA A 235 -14.17 -2.89 1.60
CA ALA A 235 -13.07 -2.04 1.17
C ALA A 235 -12.04 -1.99 2.30
N HIS A 236 -10.83 -2.44 1.99
CA HIS A 236 -9.69 -2.41 2.89
C HIS A 236 -8.65 -1.45 2.35
N TYR A 237 -7.96 -0.77 3.25
CA TYR A 237 -6.71 -0.13 2.91
C TYR A 237 -5.73 -1.17 2.35
N SER A 238 -5.21 -0.94 1.14
CA SER A 238 -4.21 -1.83 0.56
C SER A 238 -2.85 -1.53 1.21
N TYR A 239 -2.39 -2.37 2.14
CA TYR A 239 -1.06 -2.18 2.70
C TYR A 239 0.04 -2.46 1.66
N GLY A 240 1.06 -1.60 1.65
CA GLY A 240 2.27 -1.73 0.85
C GLY A 240 3.06 -0.42 0.88
N HIS A 241 4.37 -0.49 0.58
CA HIS A 241 5.32 0.62 0.37
C HIS A 241 4.88 1.74 -0.61
N LEU A 242 3.64 1.65 -1.08
CA LEU A 242 3.07 2.09 -2.34
C LEU A 242 1.80 2.91 -2.12
N ASN A 243 1.71 3.70 -1.03
CA ASN A 243 0.46 4.40 -0.72
C ASN A 243 0.61 5.82 -0.16
N LYS A 244 1.75 6.46 -0.42
CA LYS A 244 1.88 7.91 -0.27
C LYS A 244 1.81 8.56 -1.65
N PHE A 245 0.80 9.42 -1.81
CA PHE A 245 0.66 10.36 -2.92
C PHE A 245 1.67 11.49 -2.78
#